data_AF-A0A2A2B550-F1
#
_entry.id   AF-A0A2A2B550-F1
#
_cell.length_a   1.000
_cell.length_b   1.000
_cell.length_c   1.000
_cell.angle_alpha   90.00
_cell.angle_beta   90.00
_cell.angle_gamma   90.00
#
_symmetry.space_group_name_H-M   'P 1'
#
loop_
_entity.id
_entity.type
_entity.pdbx_description
1 polymer ?
#
loop_
_entity_poly.entity_id
_entity_poly.type
_entity_poly.pdbx_seq_one_letter_code
_entity_poly.pdbx_strand_id
1 'polypeptide(L)'
;MSDNFDELASWLERINEQLSPQQKTRLNRQISTKMRIVWKNRIKAQKDPDGKRFAPRKRDQAGSIKRGAMFQRLPKMLKTAYSSKHAEIGFAGRTAEVMAVHQFGKTIKPNPNSKPTRYPVRKTIGWSDDDIELIIDEIREFLLNE
;
A
#
# COMPACT_ATOMS: atom_id res chain seq x y z
N MET A 1 22.37 17.44 -22.75
CA MET A 1 21.97 16.72 -21.51
C MET A 1 20.56 16.14 -21.62
N SER A 2 19.70 16.61 -22.54
CA SER A 2 18.39 16.01 -22.87
C SER A 2 18.49 14.61 -23.48
N ASP A 3 19.45 14.42 -24.40
CA ASP A 3 19.51 13.24 -25.28
C ASP A 3 19.63 11.90 -24.52
N ASN A 4 20.21 11.91 -23.32
CA ASN A 4 20.41 10.71 -22.51
C ASN A 4 19.11 10.19 -21.87
N PHE A 5 18.16 11.08 -21.57
CA PHE A 5 16.85 10.66 -21.05
C PHE A 5 15.92 10.18 -22.17
N ASP A 6 16.05 10.73 -23.37
CA ASP A 6 15.29 10.31 -24.55
C ASP A 6 15.69 8.88 -24.98
N GLU A 7 16.99 8.58 -24.98
CA GLU A 7 17.48 7.22 -25.25
C GLU A 7 16.97 6.20 -24.22
N LEU A 8 16.97 6.56 -22.93
CA LEU A 8 16.42 5.73 -21.86
C LEU A 8 14.92 5.50 -22.05
N ALA A 9 14.16 6.53 -22.38
CA ALA A 9 12.72 6.43 -22.61
C ALA A 9 12.41 5.48 -23.78
N SER A 10 13.09 5.64 -24.93
CA SER A 10 12.92 4.74 -26.08
C SER A 10 13.38 3.32 -25.80
N TRP A 11 14.39 3.11 -24.96
CA TRP A 11 14.78 1.77 -24.51
C TRP A 11 13.71 1.13 -23.60
N LEU A 12 13.16 1.87 -22.65
CA LEU A 12 12.08 1.41 -21.78
C LEU A 12 10.79 1.10 -22.56
N GLU A 13 10.47 1.89 -23.58
CA GLU A 13 9.34 1.62 -24.48
C GLU A 13 9.52 0.28 -25.20
N ARG A 14 10.71 0.00 -25.73
CA ARG A 14 11.01 -1.28 -26.39
C ARG A 14 10.88 -2.47 -25.44
N ILE A 15 11.35 -2.36 -24.20
CA ILE A 15 11.14 -3.42 -23.18
C ILE A 15 9.65 -3.59 -22.88
N ASN A 16 8.92 -2.48 -22.76
CA ASN A 16 7.49 -2.53 -22.55
C ASN A 16 6.74 -3.15 -23.74
N GLU A 17 7.20 -2.98 -24.97
CA GLU A 17 6.62 -3.60 -26.17
C GLU A 17 6.90 -5.10 -26.29
N GLN A 18 7.99 -5.59 -25.68
CA GLN A 18 8.32 -7.02 -25.69
C GLN A 18 7.32 -7.88 -24.92
N LEU A 19 6.61 -7.31 -23.93
CA LEU A 19 5.61 -8.05 -23.18
C LEU A 19 4.23 -7.97 -23.85
N SER A 20 3.65 -9.13 -24.16
CA SER A 20 2.26 -9.24 -24.57
C SER A 20 1.31 -8.73 -23.46
N PRO A 21 0.08 -8.29 -23.79
CA PRO A 21 -0.91 -7.91 -22.78
C PRO A 21 -1.18 -8.99 -21.72
N GLN A 22 -1.04 -10.27 -22.10
CA GLN A 22 -1.21 -11.42 -21.22
C GLN A 22 -0.04 -11.51 -20.23
N GLN A 23 1.21 -11.37 -20.71
CA GLN A 23 2.40 -11.31 -19.86
C GLN A 23 2.34 -10.12 -18.89
N LYS A 24 1.97 -8.92 -19.37
CA LYS A 24 1.78 -7.74 -18.51
C LYS A 24 0.74 -7.96 -17.41
N THR A 25 -0.38 -8.59 -17.76
CA THR A 25 -1.42 -8.92 -16.77
C THR A 25 -0.91 -9.91 -15.72
N ARG A 26 -0.12 -10.91 -16.12
CA ARG A 26 0.49 -11.87 -15.19
C ARG A 26 1.50 -11.19 -14.27
N LEU A 27 2.38 -10.36 -14.82
CA LEU A 27 3.35 -9.57 -14.03
C LEU A 27 2.63 -8.67 -13.01
N ASN A 28 1.65 -7.88 -13.46
CA ASN A 28 0.88 -6.99 -12.57
C ASN A 28 0.11 -7.76 -11.48
N ARG A 29 -0.43 -8.93 -11.80
CA ARG A 29 -1.04 -9.82 -10.81
C ARG A 29 -0.03 -10.32 -9.78
N GLN A 30 1.15 -10.74 -10.22
CA GLN A 30 2.21 -11.25 -9.36
C GLN A 30 2.69 -10.18 -8.38
N ILE A 31 3.07 -9.00 -8.90
CA ILE A 31 3.50 -7.85 -8.10
C ILE A 31 2.42 -7.46 -7.08
N SER A 32 1.18 -7.23 -7.53
CA SER A 32 0.09 -6.79 -6.64
C SER A 32 -0.22 -7.81 -5.54
N THR A 33 -0.15 -9.11 -5.87
CA THR A 33 -0.37 -10.19 -4.91
C THR A 33 0.75 -10.26 -3.86
N LYS A 34 2.01 -10.17 -4.28
CA LYS A 34 3.17 -10.19 -3.38
C LYS A 34 3.15 -8.96 -2.46
N MET A 35 2.93 -7.79 -3.03
CA MET A 35 2.85 -6.54 -2.26
C MET A 35 1.68 -6.51 -1.28
N ARG A 36 0.52 -7.10 -1.63
CA ARG A 36 -0.59 -7.27 -0.69
C ARG A 36 -0.16 -8.06 0.55
N ILE A 37 0.66 -9.10 0.40
CA ILE A 37 1.18 -9.91 1.52
C ILE A 37 2.10 -9.06 2.40
N VAL A 38 3.03 -8.31 1.78
CA VAL A 38 3.94 -7.40 2.48
C VAL A 38 3.17 -6.36 3.29
N TRP A 39 2.25 -5.62 2.67
CA TRP A 39 1.44 -4.61 3.34
C TRP A 39 0.55 -5.21 4.44
N LYS A 40 -0.04 -6.39 4.20
CA LYS A 40 -0.81 -7.11 5.21
C LYS A 40 0.03 -7.42 6.45
N ASN A 41 1.26 -7.90 6.26
CA ASN A 41 2.17 -8.23 7.36
C ASN A 41 2.66 -6.98 8.09
N ARG A 42 3.00 -5.91 7.36
CA ARG A 42 3.38 -4.61 7.92
C ARG A 42 2.30 -4.02 8.82
N ILE A 43 1.04 -3.99 8.37
CA ILE A 43 -0.08 -3.49 9.16
C ILE A 43 -0.30 -4.37 10.41
N LYS A 44 -0.19 -5.71 10.29
CA LYS A 44 -0.26 -6.62 11.45
C LYS A 44 0.84 -6.33 12.47
N ALA A 45 2.05 -6.03 12.00
CA ALA A 45 3.20 -5.66 12.83
C ALA A 45 3.08 -4.24 13.45
N GLN A 46 2.02 -3.49 13.14
CA GLN A 46 1.78 -2.12 13.61
C GLN A 46 2.88 -1.15 13.19
N LYS A 47 3.43 -1.33 11.98
CA LYS A 47 4.46 -0.48 11.40
C LYS A 47 3.93 0.26 10.17
N ASP A 48 4.48 1.43 9.90
CA ASP A 48 4.29 2.17 8.65
C ASP A 48 5.38 1.78 7.61
N PRO A 49 5.30 2.29 6.35
CA PRO A 49 6.31 1.99 5.33
C PRO A 49 7.72 2.43 5.72
N ASP A 50 7.84 3.50 6.53
CA ASP A 50 9.12 4.01 7.03
C ASP A 50 9.65 3.16 8.23
N GLY A 51 8.99 2.03 8.55
CA GLY A 51 9.35 1.12 9.64
C GLY A 51 8.93 1.59 11.04
N LYS A 52 8.35 2.80 11.17
CA LYS A 52 7.95 3.38 12.46
C LYS A 52 6.69 2.72 12.98
N ARG A 53 6.61 2.55 14.31
CA ARG A 53 5.39 2.03 14.95
C ARG A 53 4.25 3.03 14.85
N PHE A 54 3.04 2.53 14.65
CA PHE A 54 1.83 3.36 14.70
C PHE A 54 1.69 4.06 16.06
N ALA A 55 1.24 5.31 16.03
CA ALA A 55 0.90 6.05 17.23
C ALA A 55 -0.10 5.26 18.09
N PRO A 56 0.09 5.13 19.41
CA PRO A 56 -0.73 4.29 20.27
C PRO A 56 -2.21 4.74 20.32
N ARG A 57 -3.09 3.86 20.79
CA ARG A 57 -4.52 4.18 20.99
C ARG A 57 -4.65 5.12 22.19
N LYS A 58 -5.63 6.03 22.14
CA LYS A 58 -6.00 6.83 23.32
C LYS A 58 -6.47 5.89 24.44
N ARG A 59 -6.10 6.21 25.68
CA ARG A 59 -6.63 5.57 26.89
C ARG A 59 -8.13 5.83 26.96
N ASP A 60 -8.89 4.88 27.49
CA ASP A 60 -10.30 5.11 27.80
C ASP A 60 -10.46 6.00 29.05
N GLN A 61 -11.70 6.38 29.34
CA GLN A 61 -12.04 7.26 30.47
C GLN A 61 -11.75 6.62 31.84
N ALA A 62 -11.63 5.28 31.91
CA ALA A 62 -11.24 4.56 33.12
C ALA A 62 -9.70 4.42 33.24
N GLY A 63 -8.92 5.11 32.39
CA GLY A 63 -7.46 5.05 32.38
C GLY A 63 -6.89 3.79 31.75
N SER A 64 -7.75 2.87 31.30
CA SER A 64 -7.38 1.60 30.69
C SER A 64 -7.01 1.81 29.22
N ILE A 65 -5.86 1.31 28.79
CA ILE A 65 -5.49 1.31 27.37
C ILE A 65 -6.45 0.33 26.68
N LYS A 66 -7.15 0.76 25.62
CA LYS A 66 -7.84 -0.20 24.72
C LYS A 66 -6.84 -1.27 24.29
N ARG A 67 -6.90 -2.45 24.92
CA ARG A 67 -5.92 -3.51 24.76
C ARG A 67 -5.99 -4.06 23.33
N GLY A 68 -4.83 -4.35 22.75
CA GLY A 68 -4.68 -4.97 21.43
C GLY A 68 -4.22 -4.04 20.31
N ALA A 69 -3.65 -4.67 19.28
CA ALA A 69 -3.19 -4.01 18.06
C ALA A 69 -4.31 -3.23 17.36
N MET A 70 -3.99 -2.12 16.69
CA MET A 70 -4.92 -1.46 15.79
C MET A 70 -5.15 -2.29 14.52
N PHE A 71 -6.28 -2.05 13.88
CA PHE A 71 -6.59 -2.62 12.57
C PHE A 71 -6.57 -4.15 12.51
N GLN A 72 -6.68 -4.90 13.61
CA GLN A 72 -6.51 -6.36 13.63
C GLN A 72 -7.24 -7.13 12.50
N ARG A 73 -8.43 -6.67 12.10
CA ARG A 73 -9.24 -7.29 11.04
C ARG A 73 -9.07 -6.66 9.66
N LEU A 74 -8.42 -5.51 9.54
CA LEU A 74 -8.32 -4.78 8.27
C LEU A 74 -7.26 -5.31 7.31
N PRO A 75 -6.09 -5.84 7.71
CA PRO A 75 -5.10 -6.38 6.78
C PRO A 75 -5.66 -7.42 5.79
N LYS A 76 -6.63 -8.24 6.22
CA LYS A 76 -7.30 -9.21 5.33
C LYS A 76 -8.25 -8.57 4.30
N MET A 77 -8.62 -7.30 4.51
CA MET A 77 -9.50 -6.53 3.64
C MET A 77 -8.75 -5.74 2.56
N LEU A 78 -7.41 -5.78 2.53
CA LEU A 78 -6.65 -5.31 1.38
C LEU A 78 -7.09 -6.10 0.14
N LYS A 79 -7.33 -5.37 -0.94
CA LYS A 79 -7.71 -5.89 -2.24
C LYS A 79 -6.62 -5.56 -3.25
N THR A 80 -6.61 -6.34 -4.32
CA THR A 80 -5.79 -6.14 -5.51
C THR A 80 -6.69 -6.04 -6.73
N ALA A 81 -6.38 -5.15 -7.64
CA ALA A 81 -6.93 -5.11 -8.99
C ALA A 81 -5.78 -4.97 -9.97
N TYR A 82 -5.89 -5.56 -11.15
CA TYR A 82 -4.80 -5.55 -12.12
C TYR A 82 -5.34 -5.76 -13.54
N SER A 83 -4.59 -5.25 -14.51
CA SER A 83 -4.82 -5.42 -15.94
C SER A 83 -3.48 -5.42 -16.66
N SER A 84 -3.48 -5.46 -17.99
CA SER A 84 -2.26 -5.26 -18.78
C SER A 84 -1.67 -3.84 -18.64
N LYS A 85 -2.44 -2.89 -18.10
CA LYS A 85 -2.06 -1.47 -18.02
C LYS A 85 -1.74 -0.99 -16.60
N HIS A 86 -2.21 -1.69 -15.57
CA HIS A 86 -2.05 -1.24 -14.19
C HIS A 86 -2.08 -2.39 -13.19
N ALA A 87 -1.56 -2.11 -12.00
CA ALA A 87 -1.70 -2.89 -10.80
C ALA A 87 -2.09 -1.95 -9.64
N GLU A 88 -3.10 -2.35 -8.86
CA GLU A 88 -3.62 -1.58 -7.74
C GLU A 88 -3.67 -2.46 -6.48
N ILE A 89 -3.35 -1.86 -5.34
CA ILE A 89 -3.42 -2.50 -4.03
C ILE A 89 -3.96 -1.48 -3.05
N GLY A 90 -4.99 -1.85 -2.29
CA GLY A 90 -5.54 -0.93 -1.31
C GLY A 90 -6.80 -1.43 -0.65
N PHE A 91 -7.41 -0.52 0.12
CA PHE A 91 -8.73 -0.73 0.69
C PHE A 91 -9.80 -0.20 -0.25
N ALA A 92 -11.01 -0.75 -0.16
CA ALA A 92 -12.17 -0.30 -0.94
C ALA A 92 -13.38 0.00 -0.04
N GLY A 93 -14.32 0.79 -0.57
CA GLY A 93 -15.58 1.17 0.09
C GLY A 93 -15.36 1.77 1.47
N ARG A 94 -16.23 1.42 2.43
CA ARG A 94 -16.19 1.94 3.80
C ARG A 94 -14.84 1.73 4.51
N THR A 95 -14.12 0.65 4.18
CA THR A 95 -12.80 0.42 4.76
C THR A 95 -11.78 1.44 4.26
N ALA A 96 -11.83 1.80 2.98
CA ALA A 96 -10.97 2.84 2.42
C ALA A 96 -11.20 4.19 3.09
N GLU A 97 -12.46 4.56 3.33
CA GLU A 97 -12.80 5.82 4.00
C GLU A 97 -12.21 5.88 5.42
N VAL A 98 -12.40 4.82 6.20
CA VAL A 98 -11.86 4.73 7.56
C VAL A 98 -10.34 4.75 7.54
N MET A 99 -9.71 3.98 6.64
CA MET A 99 -8.26 3.95 6.54
C MET A 99 -7.68 5.27 6.05
N ALA A 100 -8.36 6.00 5.17
CA ALA A 100 -7.95 7.33 4.72
C ALA A 100 -7.93 8.35 5.87
N VAL A 101 -8.83 8.24 6.86
CA VAL A 101 -8.78 9.08 8.07
C VAL A 101 -7.46 8.88 8.82
N HIS A 102 -7.02 7.63 8.93
CA HIS A 102 -5.77 7.29 9.60
C HIS A 102 -4.54 7.57 8.72
N GLN A 103 -4.59 7.28 7.42
CA GLN A 103 -3.51 7.50 6.46
C GLN A 103 -3.11 8.98 6.41
N PHE A 104 -4.10 9.89 6.40
CA PHE A 104 -3.87 11.32 6.24
C PHE A 104 -4.07 12.12 7.54
N GLY A 105 -4.39 11.47 8.66
CA GLY A 105 -4.59 12.13 9.94
C GLY A 105 -5.75 13.14 9.94
N LYS A 106 -6.88 12.77 9.32
CA LYS A 106 -8.04 13.66 9.14
C LYS A 106 -8.70 14.00 10.48
N THR A 107 -9.37 15.14 10.50
CA THR A 107 -10.33 15.52 11.55
C THR A 107 -11.72 15.10 11.09
N ILE A 108 -12.36 14.21 11.85
CA ILE A 108 -13.73 13.77 11.58
C ILE A 108 -14.57 13.81 12.85
N LYS A 109 -15.89 13.71 12.68
CA LYS A 109 -16.86 13.50 13.77
C LYS A 109 -17.26 12.01 13.79
N PRO A 110 -16.71 11.17 14.69
CA PRO A 110 -16.92 9.71 14.63
C PRO A 110 -18.37 9.26 14.73
N ASN A 111 -19.20 10.02 15.43
CA ASN A 111 -20.66 9.86 15.50
C ASN A 111 -21.33 11.25 15.67
N PRO A 112 -22.65 11.37 15.42
CA PRO A 112 -23.35 12.67 15.48
C PRO A 112 -23.22 13.44 16.80
N ASN A 113 -22.94 12.77 17.92
CA ASN A 113 -22.87 13.38 19.25
C ASN A 113 -21.43 13.62 19.74
N SER A 114 -20.43 13.14 18.99
CA SER A 114 -19.02 13.26 19.37
C SER A 114 -18.42 14.60 18.97
N LYS A 115 -17.40 15.08 19.69
CA LYS A 115 -16.62 16.25 19.26
C LYS A 115 -15.75 15.88 18.04
N PRO A 116 -15.58 16.81 17.07
CA PRO A 116 -14.58 16.64 16.01
C PRO A 116 -13.23 16.26 16.60
N THR A 117 -12.65 15.17 16.10
CA THR A 117 -11.41 14.61 16.64
C THR A 117 -10.41 14.43 15.52
N ARG A 118 -9.22 15.00 15.69
CA ARG A 118 -8.08 14.76 14.80
C ARG A 118 -7.45 13.41 15.12
N TYR A 119 -7.30 12.58 14.09
CA TYR A 119 -6.67 11.28 14.22
C TYR A 119 -5.15 11.39 13.98
N PRO A 120 -4.31 10.71 14.78
CA PRO A 120 -2.89 10.60 14.47
C PRO A 120 -2.67 9.86 13.14
N VAL A 121 -1.70 10.33 12.36
CA VAL A 121 -1.27 9.69 11.12
C VAL A 121 -0.75 8.29 11.41
N ARG A 122 -1.26 7.32 10.66
CA ARG A 122 -0.84 5.93 10.64
C ARG A 122 -0.86 5.49 9.18
N LYS A 123 0.26 5.68 8.49
CA LYS A 123 0.38 5.27 7.08
C LYS A 123 0.30 3.75 7.02
N THR A 124 -0.82 3.22 6.57
CA THR A 124 -1.05 1.77 6.50
C THR A 124 -0.74 1.19 5.14
N ILE A 125 -0.74 2.05 4.13
CA ILE A 125 -0.38 1.75 2.75
C ILE A 125 0.66 2.78 2.30
N GLY A 126 1.40 2.44 1.25
CA GLY A 126 2.52 3.22 0.74
C GLY A 126 3.76 2.34 0.59
N TRP A 127 4.70 2.84 -0.21
CA TRP A 127 5.93 2.16 -0.57
C TRP A 127 7.02 2.48 0.44
N SER A 128 7.70 1.45 0.91
CA SER A 128 9.03 1.58 1.54
C SER A 128 10.12 1.35 0.49
N ASP A 129 11.37 1.64 0.82
CA ASP A 129 12.51 1.32 -0.07
C ASP A 129 12.56 -0.20 -0.35
N ASP A 130 12.41 -1.04 0.69
CA ASP A 130 12.28 -2.50 0.54
C ASP A 130 11.12 -2.93 -0.39
N ASP A 131 10.03 -2.16 -0.44
CA ASP A 131 8.91 -2.48 -1.33
C ASP A 131 9.28 -2.20 -2.78
N ILE A 132 10.00 -1.10 -3.02
CA ILE A 132 10.44 -0.69 -4.34
C ILE A 132 11.47 -1.69 -4.87
N GLU A 133 12.44 -2.08 -4.04
CA GLU A 133 13.42 -3.12 -4.37
C GLU A 133 12.73 -4.44 -4.71
N LEU A 134 11.77 -4.87 -3.87
CA LEU A 134 11.00 -6.08 -4.14
C LEU A 134 10.25 -6.01 -5.49
N ILE A 135 9.66 -4.87 -5.84
CA ILE A 135 8.97 -4.70 -7.13
C ILE A 135 9.96 -4.79 -8.28
N ILE A 136 11.12 -4.15 -8.15
CA ILE A 136 12.18 -4.18 -9.17
C ILE A 136 12.67 -5.62 -9.38
N ASP A 137 12.90 -6.37 -8.29
CA ASP A 137 13.33 -7.76 -8.35
C ASP A 137 12.28 -8.63 -9.03
N GLU A 138 11.00 -8.47 -8.70
CA GLU A 138 9.91 -9.20 -9.36
C GLU A 138 9.82 -8.93 -10.86
N ILE A 139 10.02 -7.67 -11.28
CA ILE A 139 10.05 -7.31 -12.70
C ILE A 139 11.27 -7.94 -13.37
N ARG A 140 12.44 -7.85 -12.75
CA ARG A 140 13.69 -8.39 -13.27
C ARG A 140 13.60 -9.91 -13.45
N GLU A 141 13.18 -10.62 -12.41
CA GLU A 141 13.00 -12.07 -12.45
C GLU A 141 11.98 -12.48 -13.52
N PHE A 142 10.87 -11.75 -13.65
CA PHE A 142 9.89 -12.03 -14.69
C PHE A 142 10.49 -11.88 -16.09
N LEU A 143 11.22 -10.80 -16.36
CA LEU A 143 11.84 -10.55 -17.67
C LEU A 143 12.93 -11.57 -18.03
N LEU A 144 13.63 -12.14 -17.04
CA LEU A 144 14.68 -13.14 -17.29
C LEU A 144 14.13 -14.55 -17.58
N ASN A 145 12.86 -14.80 -17.26
CA ASN A 145 12.24 -16.12 -17.35
C ASN A 145 11.18 -16.24 -18.46
N GLU A 146 11.02 -15.19 -19.27
CA GLU A 146 10.14 -15.15 -20.45
C GLU A 146 10.95 -15.18 -21.76
#